data_AF-A0A0M4FTM9-F1
#
_entry.id   AF-A0A0M4FTM9-F1
#
_cell.length_a   1.000
_cell.length_b   1.000
_cell.length_c   1.000
_cell.angle_alpha   90.00
_cell.angle_beta   90.00
_cell.angle_gamma   90.00
#
_symmetry.space_group_name_H-M   'P 1'
#
loop_
_entity.id
_entity.type
_entity.pdbx_description
1 polymer ?
#
loop_
_entity_poly.entity_id
_entity_poly.type
_entity_poly.pdbx_seq_one_letter_code
_entity_poly.pdbx_strand_id
1 'polypeptide(L)'
;MTHWFEYSIVAVHMKNAKDCIEKMQKVTFKEIGYNYGKVEEGIFFNNTRYGVLAIYSINATLETTVAMTSRVLTVKAKHFNVRVDKLTEKGIITKDLTLKNLIQLRKIRNLISHWEENHLELLGTSSYLPVMFSKTVSKNKNEELISMLTPDRMNQYLDDLAGLLNNIIHNIDKEKYNRLYYSLKQIRDGLLVIGY
;
A
#
# COMPACT_ATOMS: atom_id res chain seq x y z
N MET A 1 -4.43 27.50 3.92
CA MET A 1 -5.55 26.53 3.98
C MET A 1 -5.29 25.23 3.19
N THR A 2 -4.26 25.14 2.33
CA THR A 2 -4.01 23.99 1.43
C THR A 2 -3.29 22.79 2.06
N HIS A 3 -2.38 22.99 3.03
CA HIS A 3 -1.57 21.90 3.56
C HIS A 3 -2.35 20.85 4.38
N TRP A 4 -3.36 21.25 5.14
CA TRP A 4 -4.18 20.33 5.93
C TRP A 4 -5.07 19.43 5.07
N PHE A 5 -5.53 20.00 3.96
CA PHE A 5 -6.30 19.27 2.95
C PHE A 5 -5.43 18.17 2.31
N GLU A 6 -4.18 18.48 1.96
CA GLU A 6 -3.21 17.50 1.46
C GLU A 6 -3.01 16.35 2.47
N TYR A 7 -2.74 16.65 3.76
CA TYR A 7 -2.57 15.60 4.77
C TYR A 7 -3.85 14.77 4.98
N SER A 8 -5.02 15.41 4.91
CA SER A 8 -6.30 14.73 5.05
C SER A 8 -6.59 13.76 3.90
N ILE A 9 -6.23 14.13 2.66
CA ILE A 9 -6.32 13.20 1.51
C ILE A 9 -5.45 11.96 1.75
N VAL A 10 -4.24 12.14 2.30
CA VAL A 10 -3.34 11.03 2.62
C VAL A 10 -3.93 10.11 3.69
N ALA A 11 -4.51 10.68 4.75
CA ALA A 11 -5.17 9.90 5.78
C ALA A 11 -6.40 9.14 5.24
N VAL A 12 -7.13 9.73 4.28
CA VAL A 12 -8.23 9.06 3.57
C VAL A 12 -7.71 7.85 2.77
N HIS A 13 -6.58 7.94 2.09
CA HIS A 13 -5.99 6.78 1.42
C HIS A 13 -5.60 5.67 2.40
N MET A 14 -5.03 6.00 3.56
CA MET A 14 -4.77 5.01 4.62
C MET A 14 -6.06 4.34 5.09
N LYS A 15 -7.13 5.12 5.29
CA LYS A 15 -8.45 4.60 5.68
C LYS A 15 -9.06 3.71 4.58
N ASN A 16 -8.94 4.10 3.32
CA ASN A 16 -9.43 3.32 2.18
C ASN A 16 -8.69 1.99 2.04
N ALA A 17 -7.37 1.98 2.28
CA ALA A 17 -6.60 0.74 2.30
C ALA A 17 -7.13 -0.22 3.38
N LYS A 18 -7.33 0.27 4.61
CA LYS A 18 -7.91 -0.50 5.73
C LYS A 18 -9.29 -1.07 5.37
N ASP A 19 -10.19 -0.24 4.85
CA ASP A 19 -11.55 -0.63 4.46
C ASP A 19 -11.55 -1.67 3.31
N CYS A 20 -10.66 -1.53 2.33
CA CYS A 20 -10.52 -2.52 1.25
C CYS A 20 -10.05 -3.88 1.79
N ILE A 21 -9.04 -3.89 2.66
CA ILE A 21 -8.53 -5.12 3.27
C ILE A 21 -9.60 -5.78 4.15
N GLU A 22 -10.34 -5.01 4.94
CA GLU A 22 -11.45 -5.50 5.74
C GLU A 22 -12.54 -6.13 4.85
N LYS A 23 -12.86 -5.49 3.72
CA LYS A 23 -13.79 -6.05 2.73
C LYS A 23 -13.28 -7.35 2.12
N MET A 24 -11.98 -7.51 1.89
CA MET A 24 -11.41 -8.80 1.44
C MET A 24 -11.57 -9.88 2.51
N GLN A 25 -11.40 -9.56 3.79
CA GLN A 25 -11.52 -10.51 4.91
C GLN A 25 -12.97 -10.98 5.15
N LYS A 26 -13.95 -10.10 4.90
CA LYS A 26 -15.38 -10.42 5.02
C LYS A 26 -15.84 -11.47 4.00
N VAL A 27 -15.09 -11.63 2.91
CA VAL A 27 -15.36 -12.62 1.87
C VAL A 27 -14.58 -13.90 2.22
N THR A 28 -15.23 -14.80 2.94
CA THR A 28 -14.66 -15.91 3.71
C THR A 28 -13.81 -16.90 2.89
N PHE A 29 -12.77 -17.47 3.50
CA PHE A 29 -11.96 -18.58 2.95
C PHE A 29 -12.79 -19.86 2.76
N LYS A 30 -12.54 -20.61 1.67
CA LYS A 30 -12.90 -22.02 1.56
C LYS A 30 -11.67 -22.88 1.27
N GLU A 31 -11.59 -23.98 2.01
CA GLU A 31 -10.46 -24.91 2.13
C GLU A 31 -9.99 -25.55 0.82
N ILE A 32 -8.72 -25.97 0.82
CA ILE A 32 -8.05 -26.69 -0.26
C ILE A 32 -8.76 -28.05 -0.48
N GLY A 33 -9.31 -28.27 -1.69
CA GLY A 33 -9.84 -29.58 -2.11
C GLY A 33 -11.15 -29.61 -2.90
N TYR A 34 -11.76 -28.45 -3.22
CA TYR A 34 -13.07 -28.39 -3.88
C TYR A 34 -13.03 -27.99 -5.36
N ASN A 35 -14.07 -28.38 -6.10
CA ASN A 35 -14.39 -27.87 -7.44
C ASN A 35 -14.70 -26.36 -7.35
N TYR A 36 -13.88 -25.53 -7.99
CA TYR A 36 -14.09 -24.08 -8.07
C TYR A 36 -15.39 -23.76 -8.83
N GLY A 37 -16.37 -23.13 -8.16
CA GLY A 37 -17.64 -22.73 -8.75
C GLY A 37 -17.87 -21.22 -8.72
N LYS A 38 -19.12 -20.79 -8.98
CA LYS A 38 -19.52 -19.37 -9.04
C LYS A 38 -19.23 -18.59 -7.75
N VAL A 39 -19.27 -19.26 -6.60
CA VAL A 39 -19.00 -18.61 -5.30
C VAL A 39 -17.53 -18.23 -5.23
N GLU A 40 -16.62 -19.17 -5.47
CA GLU A 40 -15.18 -18.98 -5.43
C GLU A 40 -14.71 -17.94 -6.47
N GLU A 41 -15.31 -17.94 -7.67
CA GLU A 41 -15.12 -16.88 -8.67
C GLU A 41 -15.49 -15.49 -8.10
N GLY A 42 -16.63 -15.38 -7.41
CA GLY A 42 -17.03 -14.14 -6.74
C GLY A 42 -16.03 -13.68 -5.67
N ILE A 43 -15.44 -14.61 -4.92
CA ILE A 43 -14.38 -14.31 -3.94
C ILE A 43 -13.13 -13.80 -4.64
N PHE A 44 -12.69 -14.48 -5.71
CA PHE A 44 -11.54 -14.08 -6.52
C PHE A 44 -11.69 -12.68 -7.10
N PHE A 45 -12.84 -12.37 -7.72
CA PHE A 45 -13.09 -11.05 -8.28
C PHE A 45 -13.08 -9.96 -7.21
N ASN A 46 -13.71 -10.21 -6.06
CA ASN A 46 -13.72 -9.26 -4.95
C ASN A 46 -12.31 -9.03 -4.39
N ASN A 47 -11.55 -10.09 -4.14
CA ASN A 47 -10.17 -10.00 -3.64
C ASN A 47 -9.25 -9.29 -4.62
N THR A 48 -9.40 -9.57 -5.92
CA THR A 48 -8.65 -8.85 -6.97
C THR A 48 -9.00 -7.37 -6.95
N ARG A 49 -10.29 -7.02 -6.98
CA ARG A 49 -10.75 -5.62 -7.00
C ARG A 49 -10.30 -4.85 -5.76
N TYR A 50 -10.59 -5.36 -4.57
CA TYR A 50 -10.25 -4.69 -3.33
C TYR A 50 -8.75 -4.71 -3.05
N GLY A 51 -8.05 -5.78 -3.43
CA GLY A 51 -6.58 -5.87 -3.34
C GLY A 51 -5.90 -4.81 -4.20
N VAL A 52 -6.33 -4.65 -5.46
CA VAL A 52 -5.80 -3.61 -6.35
C VAL A 52 -6.04 -2.21 -5.77
N LEU A 53 -7.26 -1.92 -5.29
CA LEU A 53 -7.59 -0.65 -4.65
C LEU A 53 -6.76 -0.39 -3.37
N ALA A 54 -6.49 -1.43 -2.58
CA ALA A 54 -5.62 -1.34 -1.42
C ALA A 54 -4.18 -1.02 -1.83
N ILE A 55 -3.62 -1.70 -2.85
CA ILE A 55 -2.29 -1.42 -3.39
C ILE A 55 -2.16 0.04 -3.84
N TYR A 56 -3.13 0.55 -4.59
CA TYR A 56 -3.15 1.94 -5.04
C TYR A 56 -3.18 2.91 -3.85
N SER A 57 -4.02 2.64 -2.86
CA SER A 57 -4.16 3.49 -1.68
C SER A 57 -2.91 3.50 -0.79
N ILE A 58 -2.28 2.34 -0.58
CA ILE A 58 -1.01 2.23 0.17
C ILE A 58 0.09 2.99 -0.58
N ASN A 59 0.19 2.83 -1.90
CA ASN A 59 1.18 3.54 -2.71
C ASN A 59 0.98 5.05 -2.71
N ALA A 60 -0.25 5.52 -2.86
CA ALA A 60 -0.57 6.95 -2.81
C ALA A 60 -0.17 7.54 -1.45
N THR A 61 -0.42 6.80 -0.37
CA THR A 61 -0.04 7.18 0.99
C THR A 61 1.48 7.25 1.15
N LEU A 62 2.21 6.25 0.65
CA LEU A 62 3.68 6.20 0.66
C LEU A 62 4.31 7.37 -0.12
N GLU A 63 3.93 7.55 -1.38
CA GLU A 63 4.52 8.58 -2.25
C GLU A 63 4.28 9.98 -1.68
N THR A 64 3.05 10.22 -1.21
CA THR A 64 2.70 11.52 -0.64
C THR A 64 3.40 11.76 0.68
N THR A 65 3.47 10.77 1.58
CA THR A 65 4.20 10.88 2.85
C THR A 65 5.67 11.26 2.61
N VAL A 66 6.36 10.56 1.70
CA VAL A 66 7.74 10.86 1.35
C VAL A 66 7.87 12.26 0.75
N ALA A 67 6.95 12.67 -0.13
CA ALA A 67 6.94 14.01 -0.71
C ALA A 67 6.75 15.11 0.34
N MET A 68 5.81 14.92 1.27
CA MET A 68 5.50 15.88 2.33
C MET A 68 6.65 16.02 3.31
N THR A 69 7.19 14.90 3.80
CA THR A 69 8.37 14.87 4.68
C THR A 69 9.56 15.54 4.00
N SER A 70 9.81 15.25 2.72
CA SER A 70 10.88 15.90 1.95
C SER A 70 10.70 17.41 1.86
N ARG A 71 9.47 17.87 1.57
CA ARG A 71 9.15 19.30 1.44
C ARG A 71 9.38 20.04 2.76
N VAL A 72 8.88 19.51 3.87
CA VAL A 72 9.02 20.13 5.20
C VAL A 72 10.49 20.16 5.65
N LEU A 73 11.24 19.10 5.37
CA LEU A 73 12.67 18.98 5.71
C LEU A 73 13.61 19.56 4.65
N THR A 74 13.06 20.40 3.75
CA THR A 74 13.78 21.13 2.68
C THR A 74 14.66 20.25 1.78
N VAL A 75 14.28 18.98 1.63
CA VAL A 75 14.92 18.01 0.72
C VAL A 75 14.43 18.27 -0.71
N LYS A 76 15.25 18.96 -1.50
CA LYS A 76 14.96 19.22 -2.92
C LYS A 76 15.30 17.99 -3.77
N ALA A 77 14.26 17.24 -4.15
CA ALA A 77 14.33 16.15 -5.13
C ALA A 77 12.98 15.96 -5.83
N LYS A 78 13.02 15.68 -7.15
CA LYS A 78 11.81 15.43 -7.95
C LYS A 78 11.35 13.97 -7.88
N HIS A 79 12.29 13.04 -7.96
CA HIS A 79 11.98 11.61 -8.03
C HIS A 79 11.82 10.97 -6.65
N PHE A 80 10.87 10.05 -6.53
CA PHE A 80 10.58 9.32 -5.29
C PHE A 80 11.81 8.65 -4.68
N ASN A 81 12.55 7.85 -5.46
CA ASN A 81 13.74 7.14 -4.96
C ASN A 81 14.79 8.13 -4.42
N VAL A 82 15.04 9.22 -5.14
CA VAL A 82 16.00 10.25 -4.72
C VAL A 82 15.55 10.95 -3.42
N ARG A 83 14.24 11.14 -3.21
CA ARG A 83 13.72 11.65 -1.93
C ARG A 83 13.97 10.66 -0.80
N VAL A 84 13.68 9.38 -1.02
CA VAL A 84 13.92 8.31 -0.04
C VAL A 84 15.40 8.24 0.33
N ASP A 85 16.29 8.25 -0.67
CA ASP A 85 17.74 8.20 -0.43
C ASP A 85 18.22 9.38 0.41
N LYS A 86 17.82 10.61 0.05
CA LYS A 86 18.18 11.81 0.82
C LYS A 86 17.59 11.83 2.22
N LEU A 87 16.35 11.36 2.39
CA LEU A 87 15.74 11.21 3.71
C LEU A 87 16.45 10.14 4.55
N THR A 88 17.00 9.11 3.91
CA THR A 88 17.83 8.10 4.55
C THR A 88 19.18 8.66 4.98
N GLU A 89 19.86 9.38 4.10
CA GLU A 89 21.14 10.04 4.40
C GLU A 89 21.03 11.01 5.58
N LYS A 90 19.88 11.67 5.72
CA LYS A 90 19.57 12.56 6.84
C LYS A 90 19.14 11.82 8.12
N GLY A 91 19.07 10.48 8.11
CA GLY A 91 18.65 9.68 9.25
C GLY A 91 17.15 9.75 9.58
N ILE A 92 16.34 10.33 8.69
CA ILE A 92 14.88 10.50 8.90
C ILE A 92 14.16 9.18 8.65
N ILE A 93 14.54 8.50 7.57
CA ILE A 93 14.12 7.15 7.27
C ILE A 93 15.30 6.24 7.55
N THR A 94 15.19 5.29 8.46
CA THR A 94 16.22 4.27 8.64
C THR A 94 15.93 3.11 7.71
N LYS A 95 16.95 2.62 7.00
CA LYS A 95 16.81 1.47 6.09
C LYS A 95 16.46 0.21 6.88
N ASP A 96 15.24 -0.26 6.72
CA ASP A 96 14.74 -1.52 7.27
C ASP A 96 14.07 -2.39 6.19
N LEU A 97 13.56 -3.55 6.62
CA LEU A 97 12.80 -4.47 5.77
C LEU A 97 11.52 -3.82 5.23
N THR A 98 10.89 -2.98 6.05
CA THR A 98 9.65 -2.27 5.76
C THR A 98 9.77 -1.35 4.53
N LEU A 99 10.80 -0.51 4.46
CA LEU A 99 11.01 0.35 3.29
C LEU A 99 11.25 -0.47 2.01
N LYS A 100 11.98 -1.60 2.11
CA LYS A 100 12.23 -2.48 0.95
C LYS A 100 10.92 -3.09 0.43
N ASN A 101 10.05 -3.57 1.32
CA ASN A 101 8.75 -4.13 0.97
C ASN A 101 7.85 -3.09 0.28
N LEU A 102 7.83 -1.85 0.79
CA LEU A 102 7.05 -0.75 0.21
C LEU A 102 7.57 -0.30 -1.17
N ILE A 103 8.89 -0.30 -1.38
CA ILE A 103 9.47 -0.04 -2.70
C ILE A 103 9.10 -1.16 -3.69
N GLN A 104 9.07 -2.42 -3.23
CA GLN A 104 8.62 -3.54 -4.06
C GLN A 104 7.13 -3.40 -4.40
N LEU A 105 6.27 -3.06 -3.44
CA LEU A 105 4.85 -2.78 -3.65
C LEU A 105 4.62 -1.70 -4.71
N ARG A 106 5.49 -0.69 -4.77
CA ARG A 106 5.44 0.34 -5.81
C ARG A 106 5.74 -0.21 -7.21
N LYS A 107 6.68 -1.14 -7.34
CA LYS A 107 6.95 -1.83 -8.61
C LYS A 107 5.73 -2.66 -9.03
N ILE A 108 5.13 -3.38 -8.08
CA ILE A 108 3.92 -4.19 -8.29
C ILE A 108 2.76 -3.32 -8.78
N ARG A 109 2.51 -2.17 -8.15
CA ARG A 109 1.47 -1.22 -8.58
C ARG A 109 1.66 -0.77 -10.03
N ASN A 110 2.89 -0.46 -10.44
CA ASN A 110 3.17 -0.04 -11.82
C ASN A 110 2.90 -1.18 -12.82
N LEU A 111 3.19 -2.43 -12.44
CA LEU A 111 2.85 -3.59 -13.27
C LEU A 111 1.34 -3.74 -13.40
N ILE A 112 0.60 -3.62 -12.30
CA ILE A 112 -0.87 -3.67 -12.30
C ILE A 112 -1.48 -2.54 -13.14
N SER A 113 -0.96 -1.31 -13.09
CA SER A 113 -1.49 -0.24 -13.94
C SER A 113 -1.30 -0.52 -15.43
N HIS A 114 -0.16 -1.10 -15.82
CA HIS A 114 0.06 -1.52 -17.20
C HIS A 114 -0.83 -2.69 -17.63
N TRP A 115 -1.24 -3.52 -16.67
CA TRP A 115 -2.22 -4.57 -16.91
C TRP A 115 -3.63 -4.03 -17.14
N GLU A 116 -4.05 -3.02 -16.38
CA GLU A 116 -5.35 -2.38 -16.58
C GLU A 116 -5.43 -1.71 -17.96
N GLU A 117 -4.32 -1.18 -18.46
CA GLU A 117 -4.19 -0.64 -19.82
C GLU A 117 -4.26 -1.74 -20.91
N ASN A 118 -3.85 -2.98 -20.59
CA ASN A 118 -3.80 -4.14 -21.50
C ASN A 118 -4.76 -5.27 -21.08
N HIS A 119 -6.05 -4.94 -21.01
CA HIS A 119 -7.17 -5.78 -20.56
C HIS A 119 -7.28 -7.20 -21.16
N LEU A 120 -6.62 -7.49 -22.30
CA LEU A 120 -6.62 -8.82 -22.93
C LEU A 120 -5.75 -9.87 -22.20
N GLU A 121 -4.83 -9.47 -21.32
CA GLU A 121 -3.95 -10.43 -20.60
C GLU A 121 -4.57 -11.04 -19.34
N LEU A 122 -5.66 -10.49 -18.80
CA LEU A 122 -6.17 -10.85 -17.46
C LEU A 122 -7.59 -11.42 -17.42
N LEU A 123 -8.42 -11.14 -18.42
CA LEU A 123 -9.85 -11.53 -18.39
C LEU A 123 -10.15 -12.93 -18.93
N GLY A 124 -9.12 -13.77 -19.10
CA GLY A 124 -9.25 -15.02 -19.84
C GLY A 124 -9.67 -16.26 -19.06
N THR A 125 -9.26 -16.48 -17.80
CA THR A 125 -9.42 -17.82 -17.22
C THR A 125 -9.51 -17.88 -15.70
N SER A 126 -10.38 -18.78 -15.21
CA SER A 126 -10.43 -19.31 -13.85
C SER A 126 -9.16 -20.06 -13.41
N SER A 127 -8.12 -20.10 -14.25
CA SER A 127 -6.85 -20.79 -13.98
C SER A 127 -6.03 -20.17 -12.86
N TYR A 128 -6.31 -18.92 -12.48
CA TYR A 128 -5.61 -18.19 -11.43
C TYR A 128 -6.24 -18.32 -10.04
N LEU A 129 -7.46 -18.84 -9.94
CA LEU A 129 -8.14 -19.11 -8.67
C LEU A 129 -7.26 -19.94 -7.72
N PRO A 130 -6.65 -21.06 -8.15
CA PRO A 130 -5.76 -21.82 -7.29
C PRO A 130 -4.61 -20.99 -6.70
N VAL A 131 -4.06 -20.03 -7.44
CA VAL A 131 -2.92 -19.24 -6.98
C VAL A 131 -3.26 -18.29 -5.83
N MET A 132 -4.52 -17.84 -5.77
CA MET A 132 -5.00 -16.95 -4.71
C MET A 132 -5.45 -17.73 -3.45
N PHE A 133 -5.91 -18.98 -3.60
CA PHE A 133 -6.56 -19.74 -2.52
C PHE A 133 -5.82 -21.01 -2.07
N SER A 134 -4.98 -21.58 -2.92
CA SER A 134 -4.13 -22.73 -2.62
C SER A 134 -2.67 -22.28 -2.66
N LYS A 135 -1.82 -22.82 -1.78
CA LYS A 135 -0.38 -22.51 -1.76
C LYS A 135 0.35 -23.13 -2.97
N THR A 136 -0.19 -22.98 -4.17
CA THR A 136 0.43 -23.39 -5.43
C THR A 136 1.60 -22.47 -5.73
N VAL A 137 2.68 -23.05 -6.25
CA VAL A 137 3.86 -22.30 -6.69
C VAL A 137 3.53 -21.57 -7.99
N SER A 138 3.65 -20.24 -7.99
CA SER A 138 3.49 -19.43 -9.19
C SER A 138 4.51 -19.82 -10.26
N LYS A 139 4.05 -19.99 -11.50
CA LYS A 139 4.86 -20.40 -12.65
C LYS A 139 5.21 -19.25 -13.58
N ASN A 140 4.52 -18.12 -13.44
CA ASN A 140 4.72 -16.92 -14.24
C ASN A 140 4.49 -15.65 -13.41
N LYS A 141 4.86 -14.50 -13.98
CA LYS A 141 4.75 -13.18 -13.31
C LYS A 141 3.31 -12.79 -12.98
N ASN A 142 2.34 -13.22 -13.79
CA ASN A 142 0.93 -12.90 -13.57
C ASN A 142 0.40 -13.62 -12.33
N GLU A 143 0.72 -14.92 -12.20
CA GLU A 143 0.42 -15.71 -11.01
C GLU A 143 1.12 -15.16 -9.76
N GLU A 144 2.38 -14.75 -9.88
CA GLU A 144 3.11 -14.12 -8.77
C GLU A 144 2.39 -12.86 -8.27
N LEU A 145 1.98 -11.98 -9.18
CA LEU A 145 1.27 -10.75 -8.86
C LEU A 145 -0.14 -11.01 -8.29
N ILE A 146 -0.88 -11.97 -8.84
CA ILE A 146 -2.20 -12.36 -8.30
C ILE A 146 -2.09 -12.93 -6.88
N SER A 147 -1.03 -13.70 -6.58
CA SER A 147 -0.79 -14.24 -5.23
C SER A 147 -0.60 -13.16 -4.16
N MET A 148 -0.23 -11.95 -4.57
CA MET A 148 -0.07 -10.82 -3.67
C MET A 148 -1.41 -10.21 -3.25
N LEU A 149 -2.49 -10.43 -4.01
CA LEU A 149 -3.83 -9.89 -3.75
C LEU A 149 -4.60 -10.72 -2.71
N THR A 150 -3.90 -11.15 -1.67
CA THR A 150 -4.46 -11.87 -0.52
C THR A 150 -4.52 -10.95 0.70
N PRO A 151 -5.51 -11.14 1.60
CA PRO A 151 -5.64 -10.30 2.79
C PRO A 151 -4.37 -10.24 3.63
N ASP A 152 -3.67 -11.36 3.82
CA ASP A 152 -2.47 -11.44 4.66
C ASP A 152 -1.33 -10.58 4.09
N ARG A 153 -1.10 -10.67 2.78
CA ARG A 153 -0.09 -9.85 2.09
C ARG A 153 -0.44 -8.38 2.14
N MET A 154 -1.71 -8.02 1.95
CA MET A 154 -2.16 -6.63 2.02
C MET A 154 -2.03 -6.05 3.43
N ASN A 155 -2.34 -6.83 4.47
CA ASN A 155 -2.10 -6.43 5.86
C ASN A 155 -0.62 -6.18 6.13
N GLN A 156 0.27 -7.07 5.67
CA GLN A 156 1.71 -6.87 5.82
C GLN A 156 2.19 -5.54 5.21
N TYR A 157 1.70 -5.18 4.02
CA TYR A 157 2.05 -3.91 3.38
C TYR A 157 1.49 -2.69 4.14
N LEU A 158 0.31 -2.82 4.73
CA LEU A 158 -0.29 -1.78 5.56
C LEU A 158 0.51 -1.58 6.85
N ASP A 159 0.93 -2.68 7.48
CA ASP A 159 1.78 -2.66 8.68
C ASP A 159 3.16 -2.08 8.40
N ASP A 160 3.75 -2.44 7.25
CA ASP A 160 4.98 -1.82 6.76
C ASP A 160 4.79 -0.30 6.59
N LEU A 161 3.70 0.17 5.98
CA LEU A 161 3.45 1.60 5.85
C LEU A 161 3.32 2.29 7.23
N ALA A 162 2.64 1.67 8.19
CA ALA A 162 2.55 2.17 9.55
C ALA A 162 3.92 2.19 10.26
N GLY A 163 4.75 1.17 10.04
CA GLY A 163 6.13 1.09 10.50
C GLY A 163 6.99 2.23 9.98
N LEU A 164 6.91 2.52 8.67
CA LEU A 164 7.60 3.65 8.04
C LEU A 164 7.16 4.99 8.65
N LEU A 165 5.86 5.19 8.85
CA LEU A 165 5.33 6.41 9.48
C LEU A 165 5.88 6.58 10.89
N ASN A 166 5.86 5.51 11.71
CA ASN A 166 6.43 5.53 13.05
C ASN A 166 7.93 5.82 13.03
N ASN A 167 8.67 5.25 12.07
CA ASN A 167 10.09 5.50 11.91
C ASN A 167 10.37 6.99 11.64
N ILE A 168 9.66 7.59 10.69
CA ILE A 168 9.79 9.02 10.41
C ILE A 168 9.43 9.85 11.65
N ILE A 169 8.31 9.54 12.31
CA ILE A 169 7.85 10.24 13.52
C ILE A 169 8.89 10.21 14.64
N HIS A 170 9.58 9.08 14.81
CA HIS A 170 10.61 8.91 15.84
C HIS A 170 11.88 9.71 15.54
N ASN A 171 12.24 9.85 14.26
CA ASN A 171 13.50 10.46 13.84
C ASN A 171 13.41 11.96 13.51
N ILE A 172 12.21 12.56 13.52
CA ILE A 172 12.06 14.00 13.37
C ILE A 172 12.15 14.72 14.72
N ASP A 173 12.78 15.88 14.71
CA ASP A 173 12.74 16.83 15.83
C ASP A 173 11.30 17.34 16.00
N LYS A 174 10.62 16.88 17.06
CA LYS A 174 9.24 17.23 17.36
C LYS A 174 9.07 18.71 17.68
N GLU A 175 10.03 19.33 18.35
CA GLU A 175 9.93 20.75 18.73
C GLU A 175 9.97 21.64 17.49
N LYS A 176 10.85 21.28 16.55
CA LYS A 176 11.00 21.99 15.28
C LYS A 176 9.91 21.68 14.26
N TYR A 177 9.41 20.44 14.22
CA TYR A 177 8.50 19.95 13.18
C TYR A 177 7.17 19.41 13.73
N ASN A 178 6.62 20.08 14.74
CA ASN A 178 5.38 19.67 15.43
C ASN A 178 4.20 19.35 14.48
N ARG A 179 3.99 20.16 13.44
CA ARG A 179 2.90 19.98 12.48
C ARG A 179 3.06 18.70 11.67
N LEU A 180 4.28 18.42 11.21
CA LEU A 180 4.58 17.17 10.49
C LEU A 180 4.37 15.98 11.42
N TYR A 181 4.87 16.06 12.65
CA TYR A 181 4.71 15.02 13.67
C TYR A 181 3.23 14.65 13.89
N TYR A 182 2.37 15.63 14.19
CA TYR A 182 0.95 15.36 14.45
C TYR A 182 0.18 14.93 13.19
N SER A 183 0.57 15.42 12.02
CA SER A 183 -0.04 15.01 10.75
C SER A 183 0.28 13.56 10.42
N LEU A 184 1.55 13.14 10.55
CA LEU A 184 1.96 11.76 10.32
C LEU A 184 1.28 10.79 11.30
N LYS A 185 1.12 11.19 12.55
CA LYS A 185 0.39 10.40 13.55
C LYS A 185 -1.08 10.19 13.15
N GLN A 186 -1.76 11.27 12.75
CA GLN A 186 -3.16 11.19 12.28
C GLN A 186 -3.29 10.35 11.00
N ILE A 187 -2.36 10.48 10.06
CA ILE A 187 -2.31 9.66 8.83
C ILE A 187 -2.18 8.18 9.17
N ARG A 188 -1.24 7.80 10.04
CA ARG A 188 -1.05 6.41 10.48
C ARG A 188 -2.34 5.82 11.05
N ASP A 189 -3.03 6.62 11.85
CA ASP A 189 -4.28 6.22 12.50
C ASP A 189 -5.47 6.24 11.52
N GLY A 190 -5.33 6.85 10.33
CA GLY A 190 -6.39 6.97 9.33
C GLY A 190 -7.44 8.03 9.68
N LEU A 191 -7.03 9.04 10.45
CA LEU A 191 -7.89 10.12 10.95
C LEU A 191 -7.71 11.38 10.10
N LEU A 192 -8.79 12.15 9.92
CA LEU A 192 -8.70 13.47 9.28
C LEU A 192 -7.68 14.34 10.00
N VAL A 193 -6.82 15.01 9.23
CA VAL A 193 -5.75 15.82 9.80
C VAL A 193 -6.28 17.21 10.11
N ILE A 194 -6.48 17.47 11.40
CA ILE A 194 -6.93 18.77 11.89
C ILE A 194 -5.72 19.69 12.07
N GLY A 195 -5.82 20.93 11.61
CA GLY A 195 -4.78 21.93 11.77
C GLY A 195 -4.65 22.36 13.22
N TYR A 196 -3.44 22.23 13.78
CA TYR A 196 -3.04 22.76 15.08
C TYR A 196 -2.09 23.95 14.91
#